data_AF-A0A1G2H447-F1
#
_entry.id   AF-A0A1G2H447-F1
#
_cell.length_a   1.000
_cell.length_b   1.000
_cell.length_c   1.000
_cell.angle_alpha   90.00
_cell.angle_beta   90.00
_cell.angle_gamma   90.00
#
_symmetry.space_group_name_H-M   'P 1'
#
loop_
_entity.id
_entity.type
_entity.pdbx_description
1 polymer ?
#
loop_
_entity_poly.entity_id
_entity_poly.type
_entity_poly.pdbx_seq_one_letter_code
_entity_poly.pdbx_strand_id
1 'polypeptide(L)' 'MGSLNILYMKIICPECKNDKEIKSDDIEVGRWFECDYCGVSFEISKIKDDGSPEIKIIEEEK' A
#
# COMPACT_ATOMS: atom_id res chain seq x y z
N MET A 1 29.17 5.83 7.00
CA MET A 1 28.33 4.66 6.67
C MET A 1 26.91 5.02 7.07
N GLY A 2 26.12 5.52 6.12
CA GLY A 2 24.75 5.96 6.38
C GLY A 2 23.86 4.75 6.58
N SER A 3 23.42 4.54 7.82
CA SER A 3 22.42 3.53 8.17
C SER A 3 21.07 3.99 7.61
N LEU A 4 20.75 3.56 6.37
CA LEU A 4 19.39 3.69 5.84
C LEU A 4 18.47 2.82 6.70
N ASN A 5 17.76 3.45 7.64
CA ASN A 5 16.60 2.84 8.28
C ASN A 5 15.50 2.72 7.23
N ILE A 6 15.48 1.60 6.50
CA ILE A 6 14.38 1.29 5.60
C ILE A 6 13.20 0.90 6.49
N LEU A 7 12.25 1.81 6.63
CA LEU A 7 10.98 1.55 7.28
C LEU A 7 10.11 0.76 6.29
N TYR A 8 9.53 -0.34 6.77
CA TYR A 8 8.57 -1.15 6.03
C TYR A 8 7.22 -1.00 6.71
N MET A 9 6.18 -0.71 5.94
CA MET A 9 4.79 -0.70 6.38
C MET A 9 4.04 -1.88 5.79
N LYS A 10 3.11 -2.42 6.57
CA LYS A 10 2.22 -3.49 6.15
C LYS A 10 0.90 -2.89 5.75
N ILE A 11 0.55 -2.99 4.48
CA ILE A 11 -0.81 -2.71 4.03
C ILE A 11 -1.56 -4.04 4.00
N ILE A 12 -2.74 -4.06 4.61
CA ILE A 12 -3.63 -5.21 4.55
C ILE A 12 -4.55 -5.00 3.36
N CYS A 13 -4.53 -5.95 2.42
CA CYS A 13 -5.46 -5.91 1.30
C CYS A 13 -6.90 -6.09 1.83
N PRO A 14 -7.84 -5.17 1.53
CA PRO A 14 -9.22 -5.25 2.02
C PRO A 14 -10.00 -6.45 1.47
N GLU A 15 -9.59 -6.99 0.31
CA GLU A 15 -10.26 -8.11 -0.37
C GLU A 15 -9.81 -9.47 0.20
N CYS A 16 -8.53 -9.80 0.07
CA CYS A 16 -8.01 -11.10 0.49
C CYS A 16 -7.47 -11.13 1.92
N LYS A 17 -7.45 -9.99 2.62
CA LYS A 17 -6.82 -9.81 3.94
C LYS A 17 -5.33 -10.20 4.00
N ASN A 18 -4.68 -10.32 2.85
CA ASN A 18 -3.26 -10.60 2.80
C ASN A 18 -2.46 -9.36 3.18
N ASP A 19 -1.40 -9.56 3.95
CA ASP A 19 -0.44 -8.50 4.22
C ASP A 19 0.49 -8.30 3.02
N LYS A 20 0.67 -7.04 2.64
CA LYS A 20 1.65 -6.62 1.65
C LYS A 20 2.62 -5.68 2.34
N GLU A 21 3.89 -6.09 2.37
CA GLU A 21 4.97 -5.24 2.85
C GLU A 21 5.38 -4.27 1.74
N ILE A 22 5.25 -2.98 2.01
CA ILE A 22 5.73 -1.91 1.14
C ILE A 22 6.64 -0.99 1.94
N LYS A 23 7.65 -0.45 1.27
CA LYS A 23 8.59 0.47 1.90
C LYS A 23 7.87 1.77 2.20
N SER A 24 8.10 2.35 3.37
CA SER A 24 7.50 3.63 3.77
C SER A 24 7.91 4.77 2.86
N ASP A 25 9.13 4.72 2.32
CA ASP A 25 9.64 5.65 1.30
C ASP A 25 8.82 5.58 -0.01
N ASP A 26 8.15 4.45 -0.21
CA ASP A 26 7.34 4.17 -1.38
C ASP A 26 5.87 4.56 -1.16
N ILE A 27 5.43 4.79 0.08
CA ILE A 27 4.06 5.16 0.40
C ILE A 27 3.86 6.64 0.07
N GLU A 28 3.28 6.88 -1.10
CA GLU A 28 2.91 8.20 -1.59
C GLU A 28 1.44 8.19 -2.04
N VAL A 29 0.74 9.30 -1.78
CA VAL A 29 -0.66 9.47 -2.22
C VAL A 29 -0.71 9.52 -3.75
N GLY A 30 -1.61 8.73 -4.36
CA GLY A 30 -1.70 8.53 -5.81
C GLY A 30 -0.86 7.36 -6.32
N ARG A 31 -0.16 6.65 -5.43
CA ARG A 31 0.56 5.43 -5.80
C ARG A 31 -0.35 4.22 -5.70
N TRP A 32 -0.35 3.41 -6.74
CA TRP A 32 -1.14 2.18 -6.83
C TRP A 32 -0.25 0.95 -6.84
N PHE A 33 -0.79 -0.14 -6.30
CA PHE A 33 -0.15 -1.43 -6.20
C PHE A 33 -1.17 -2.51 -6.51
N GLU A 34 -0.71 -3.57 -7.16
CA GLU A 34 -1.50 -4.76 -7.40
C GLU A 34 -1.26 -5.79 -6.29
N CYS A 35 -2.31 -6.44 -5.81
CA CYS A 35 -2.18 -7.57 -4.91
C CYS A 35 -1.80 -8.83 -5.71
N ASP A 36 -0.63 -9.40 -5.47
CA ASP A 36 -0.18 -10.63 -6.15
C ASP A 36 -1.09 -11.84 -5.85
N TYR A 37 -1.81 -11.79 -4.72
CA TYR A 37 -2.67 -12.88 -4.26
C TYR A 37 -4.08 -12.88 -4.87
N CYS A 38 -4.72 -11.71 -4.97
CA CYS A 38 -6.08 -11.59 -5.49
C CYS A 38 -6.17 -10.88 -6.84
N GLY A 39 -5.07 -10.30 -7.32
CA GLY A 39 -5.03 -9.51 -8.56
C GLY A 39 -5.73 -8.17 -8.46
N VAL A 40 -6.17 -7.74 -7.28
CA VAL A 40 -6.86 -6.45 -7.13
C VAL A 40 -5.85 -5.31 -7.07
N SER A 41 -6.14 -4.27 -7.84
CA SER A 41 -5.37 -3.04 -7.84
C SER A 41 -5.93 -2.07 -6.80
N PHE A 42 -5.06 -1.51 -5.98
CA PHE A 42 -5.43 -0.55 -4.97
C PHE A 42 -4.47 0.64 -4.96
N GLU A 43 -5.03 1.84 -4.77
CA GLU A 43 -4.30 3.10 -4.76
C GLU A 43 -4.34 3.74 -3.37
N ILE A 44 -3.22 4.30 -2.92
CA ILE A 44 -3.17 5.13 -1.71
C ILE A 44 -3.89 6.44 -2.00
N SER A 45 -5.13 6.58 -1.54
CA SER A 45 -5.92 7.79 -1.73
C SER A 45 -5.53 8.90 -0.75
N LYS A 46 -5.07 8.54 0.46
CA LYS A 46 -4.66 9.50 1.49
C LYS A 46 -3.80 8.81 2.55
N ILE A 47 -2.95 9.56 3.25
CA ILE A 47 -2.33 9.09 4.50
C ILE A 47 -3.01 9.83 5.66
N LYS A 48 -3.48 9.10 6.66
CA LYS A 48 -4.12 9.67 7.86
C LYS A 48 -3.07 10.29 8.77
N ASP A 49 -3.48 11.23 9.63
CA ASP A 49 -2.61 11.88 10.62
C ASP A 49 -1.94 10.89 11.60
N ASP A 50 -2.53 9.71 11.79
CA ASP A 50 -1.97 8.61 12.59
C ASP A 50 -0.84 7.83 11.88
N GLY A 51 -0.51 8.19 10.63
CA GLY A 51 0.47 7.51 9.80
C GLY A 51 -0.07 6.27 9.06
N SER A 52 -1.34 5.94 9.24
CA SER A 52 -2.00 4.84 8.52
C SER A 52 -2.37 5.25 7.09
N PRO A 53 -1.88 4.54 6.04
CA PRO A 53 -2.28 4.80 4.66
C PRO A 53 -3.73 4.33 4.43
N GLU A 54 -4.54 5.18 3.81
CA GLU A 54 -5.87 4.87 3.31
C GLU A 54 -5.78 4.47 1.84
N ILE A 55 -6.04 3.19 1.58
CA ILE A 55 -6.08 2.64 0.23
C ILE A 55 -7.51 2.55 -0.27
N LYS A 56 -7.71 2.77 -1.57
CA LYS A 56 -8.95 2.54 -2.30
C LYS A 56 -8.70 1.51 -3.39
N ILE A 57 -9.59 0.53 -3.47
CA ILE A 57 -9.57 -0.46 -4.56
C ILE A 57 -9.98 0.26 -5.83
N ILE A 58 -9.15 0.17 -6.85
CA ILE A 58 -9.42 0.61 -8.22
C ILE A 58 -9.56 -0.68 -9.04
N GLU A 59 -10.73 -1.31 -8.95
CA GLU A 59 -11.04 -2.45 -9.83
C GLU A 59 -10.93 -1.97 -11.28
N GLU A 60 -9.92 -2.48 -11.99
CA GLU A 60 -9.81 -2.32 -13.43
C GLU A 60 -10.73 -3.38 -14.05
N GLU A 61 -12.03 -3.08 -14.11
CA GLU A 61 -12.96 -3.85 -14.94
C GLU A 61 -12.46 -3.81 -16.38
N LYS A 62 -12.17 -4.98 -16.96
CA LYS A 62 -11.94 -5.15 -18.38
C LYS A 62 -12.95 -6.12 -18.98
#